data_AF-A0A2E7A484-F1
#
_entry.id   AF-A0A2E7A484-F1
#
_cell.length_a   1.000
_cell.length_b   1.000
_cell.length_c   1.000
_cell.angle_alpha   90.00
_cell.angle_beta   90.00
_cell.angle_gamma   90.00
#
_symmetry.space_group_name_H-M   'P 1'
#
loop_
_entity.id
_entity.type
_entity.pdbx_description
1 polymer ?
#
loop_
_entity_poly.entity_id
_entity_poly.type
_entity_poly.pdbx_seq_one_letter_code
_entity_poly.pdbx_strand_id
1 'polypeptide(L)'
;MTKKRRHSRTRRLSDSGSPTETDKATKEFWHGPAALPDSPSKVQVAQDAAAVIHSLGEPPLNGQEELAEHYFDAVYQRSVTLASALAAAAELVGDDEDDLSN
;
A
#
# COMPACT_ATOMS: atom_id res chain seq x y z
N MET A 1 58.57 -27.50 -25.98
CA MET A 1 57.54 -26.43 -26.16
C MET A 1 56.39 -26.66 -25.17
N THR A 2 56.38 -25.97 -24.04
CA THR A 2 55.36 -26.17 -22.99
C THR A 2 54.33 -25.02 -23.01
N LYS A 3 53.10 -25.33 -23.43
CA LYS A 3 51.99 -24.35 -23.51
C LYS A 3 51.45 -24.04 -22.11
N LYS A 4 51.78 -22.85 -21.59
CA LYS A 4 51.31 -22.33 -20.30
C LYS A 4 49.83 -21.92 -20.41
N ARG A 5 48.93 -22.71 -19.82
CA ARG A 5 47.47 -22.45 -19.82
C ARG A 5 47.15 -21.24 -18.93
N ARG A 6 46.70 -20.14 -19.56
CA ARG A 6 46.19 -18.95 -18.87
C ARG A 6 44.91 -19.32 -18.13
N HIS A 7 44.95 -19.33 -16.80
CA HIS A 7 43.75 -19.50 -15.99
C HIS A 7 42.94 -18.21 -16.02
N SER A 8 41.74 -18.30 -16.56
CA SER A 8 40.75 -17.23 -16.57
C SER A 8 40.35 -16.91 -15.13
N ARG A 9 40.92 -15.83 -14.58
CA ARG A 9 40.43 -15.22 -13.34
C ARG A 9 39.05 -14.64 -13.63
N THR A 10 38.00 -15.37 -13.29
CA THR A 10 36.65 -14.84 -13.24
C THR A 10 36.64 -13.77 -12.16
N ARG A 11 36.45 -12.52 -12.58
CA ARG A 11 36.20 -11.40 -11.66
C ARG A 11 34.87 -11.71 -10.99
N ARG A 12 34.92 -12.26 -9.77
CA ARG A 12 33.76 -12.28 -8.88
C ARG A 12 33.43 -10.82 -8.62
N LEU A 13 32.32 -10.33 -9.19
CA LEU A 13 31.73 -9.07 -8.78
C LEU A 13 31.35 -9.25 -7.31
N SER A 14 32.20 -8.76 -6.42
CA SER A 14 31.83 -8.58 -5.02
C SER A 14 30.77 -7.49 -4.97
N ASP A 15 29.64 -7.81 -4.37
CA ASP A 15 28.48 -6.95 -4.09
C ASP A 15 28.80 -5.88 -3.03
N SER A 16 29.92 -5.18 -3.20
CA SER A 16 30.41 -4.16 -2.27
C SER A 16 30.77 -2.88 -3.04
N GLY A 17 29.92 -2.51 -3.99
CA GLY A 17 29.99 -1.21 -4.63
C GLY A 17 29.45 -0.16 -3.67
N SER A 18 30.29 0.80 -3.28
CA SER A 18 29.82 2.00 -2.60
C SER A 18 28.70 2.64 -3.43
N PRO A 19 27.58 3.07 -2.82
CA PRO A 19 26.47 3.66 -3.56
C PRO A 19 26.96 4.83 -4.39
N THR A 20 26.54 4.88 -5.64
CA THR A 20 26.95 5.92 -6.57
C THR A 20 26.45 7.28 -6.10
N GLU A 21 27.08 8.35 -6.57
CA GLU A 21 26.61 9.72 -6.27
C GLU A 21 25.16 9.93 -6.72
N THR A 22 24.76 9.29 -7.82
CA THR A 22 23.38 9.29 -8.31
C THR A 22 22.43 8.57 -7.37
N ASP A 23 22.81 7.44 -6.75
CA ASP A 23 21.98 6.73 -5.77
C ASP A 23 21.76 7.56 -4.50
N LYS A 24 22.77 8.32 -4.10
CA LYS A 24 22.69 9.24 -2.96
C LYS A 24 21.75 10.39 -3.27
N ALA A 25 21.87 10.99 -4.46
CA ALA A 25 21.03 12.09 -4.91
C ALA A 25 19.56 11.68 -5.07
N THR A 26 19.27 10.50 -5.62
CA THR A 26 17.88 9.98 -5.69
C THR A 26 17.34 9.67 -4.30
N LYS A 27 18.15 9.08 -3.41
CA LYS A 27 17.73 8.83 -2.04
C LYS A 27 17.41 10.13 -1.30
N GLU A 28 18.26 11.14 -1.43
CA GLU A 28 18.05 12.46 -0.83
C GLU A 28 16.83 13.17 -1.41
N PHE A 29 16.56 13.02 -2.71
CA PHE A 29 15.39 13.58 -3.37
C PHE A 29 14.06 12.97 -2.90
N TRP A 30 13.97 11.65 -2.77
CA TRP A 30 12.73 10.96 -2.42
C TRP A 30 12.47 10.83 -0.92
N HIS A 31 13.52 10.73 -0.10
CA HIS A 31 13.40 10.54 1.35
C HIS A 31 13.62 11.83 2.15
N GLY A 32 14.26 12.84 1.56
CA GLY A 32 14.62 14.07 2.27
C GLY A 32 15.57 13.83 3.46
N PRO A 33 15.84 14.86 4.27
CA PRO A 33 16.68 14.75 5.46
C PRO A 33 15.96 14.17 6.68
N ALA A 34 14.62 14.06 6.63
CA ALA A 34 13.83 13.53 7.72
C ALA A 34 13.69 12.00 7.59
N ALA A 35 13.61 11.30 8.72
CA ALA A 35 13.19 9.90 8.71
C ALA A 35 11.77 9.82 8.11
N LEU A 36 11.52 8.75 7.35
CA LEU A 36 10.16 8.42 6.93
C LEU A 36 9.28 8.25 8.17
N PRO A 37 8.01 8.68 8.13
CA PRO A 37 7.07 8.37 9.19
C PRO A 37 6.90 6.85 9.29
N ASP A 38 6.54 6.38 10.49
CA ASP A 38 6.21 4.98 10.70
C ASP A 38 5.08 4.55 9.78
N SER A 39 5.13 3.29 9.33
CA SER A 39 4.07 2.71 8.52
C SER A 39 2.72 2.83 9.26
N PRO A 40 1.64 3.24 8.57
CA PRO A 40 0.32 3.27 9.19
C PRO A 40 -0.12 1.87 9.62
N SER A 41 -1.01 1.80 10.61
CA SER A 41 -1.64 0.55 11.01
C SER A 41 -2.40 -0.09 9.85
N LYS A 42 -2.60 -1.41 9.93
CA LYS A 42 -3.42 -2.12 8.94
C LYS A 42 -4.85 -1.57 8.92
N VAL A 43 -5.47 -1.66 7.77
CA VAL A 43 -6.83 -1.18 7.50
C VAL A 43 -7.76 -2.39 7.48
N GLN A 44 -8.77 -2.35 8.34
CA GLN A 44 -9.86 -3.31 8.31
C GLN A 44 -10.87 -2.95 7.21
N VAL A 45 -11.21 -3.92 6.37
CA VAL A 45 -12.20 -3.72 5.31
C VAL A 45 -13.60 -3.91 5.90
N ALA A 46 -14.45 -2.90 5.73
CA ALA A 46 -15.85 -2.95 6.19
C ALA A 46 -16.63 -4.06 5.46
N GLN A 47 -17.35 -4.88 6.22
CA GLN A 47 -18.20 -5.96 5.66
C GLN A 47 -19.45 -5.41 4.96
N ASP A 48 -20.04 -4.36 5.54
CA ASP A 48 -21.14 -3.60 4.97
C ASP A 48 -20.71 -2.13 4.85
N ALA A 49 -20.59 -1.67 3.60
CA ALA A 49 -20.12 -0.33 3.27
C ALA A 49 -21.10 0.78 3.66
N ALA A 50 -22.40 0.48 3.70
CA ALA A 50 -23.47 1.44 3.92
C ALA A 50 -24.11 1.33 5.31
N ALA A 51 -23.68 0.36 6.14
CA ALA A 51 -24.22 0.10 7.49
C ALA A 51 -24.40 1.38 8.34
N VAL A 52 -23.40 2.26 8.34
CA VAL A 52 -23.44 3.51 9.11
C VAL A 52 -24.56 4.42 8.60
N ILE A 53 -24.72 4.55 7.28
CA ILE A 53 -25.74 5.42 6.70
C ILE A 53 -27.13 4.85 6.91
N HIS A 54 -27.33 3.54 6.74
CA HIS A 54 -28.60 2.89 7.07
C HIS A 54 -28.97 3.07 8.55
N SER A 55 -27.99 3.11 9.46
CA SER A 55 -28.24 3.31 10.89
C SER A 55 -28.75 4.72 11.24
N LEU A 56 -28.54 5.71 10.37
CA LEU A 56 -28.99 7.09 10.57
C LEU A 56 -30.48 7.27 10.23
N GLY A 57 -31.10 6.27 9.62
CA GLY A 57 -32.50 6.32 9.19
C GLY A 57 -32.67 6.91 7.79
N GLU A 58 -33.93 7.17 7.44
CA GLU A 58 -34.31 7.58 6.09
C GLU A 58 -33.76 8.98 5.75
N PRO A 59 -33.21 9.18 4.53
CA PRO A 59 -32.65 10.47 4.13
C PRO A 59 -33.71 11.58 4.20
N PRO A 60 -33.40 12.77 4.73
CA PRO A 60 -34.35 13.90 4.80
C PRO A 60 -34.50 14.60 3.43
N LEU A 61 -34.87 13.84 2.39
CA LEU A 61 -35.01 14.27 1.01
C LEU A 61 -36.44 14.01 0.53
N ASN A 62 -37.34 14.92 0.89
CA ASN A 62 -38.78 14.84 0.61
C ASN A 62 -39.08 14.39 -0.84
N GLY A 63 -39.71 13.23 -1.00
CA GLY A 63 -40.14 12.65 -2.27
C GLY A 63 -39.02 12.03 -3.12
N GLN A 64 -37.81 11.90 -2.59
CA GLN A 64 -36.66 11.26 -3.23
C GLN A 64 -35.89 10.34 -2.28
N GLU A 65 -36.52 9.91 -1.18
CA GLU A 65 -35.92 9.13 -0.11
C GLU A 65 -35.32 7.82 -0.65
N GLU A 66 -36.12 7.03 -1.35
CA GLU A 66 -35.72 5.74 -1.96
C GLU A 66 -34.60 5.91 -3.00
N LEU A 67 -34.67 6.95 -3.83
CA LEU A 67 -33.64 7.23 -4.83
C LEU A 67 -32.31 7.59 -4.16
N ALA A 68 -32.36 8.37 -3.08
CA ALA A 68 -31.18 8.78 -2.34
C ALA A 68 -30.49 7.60 -1.66
N GLU A 69 -31.25 6.69 -1.04
CA GLU A 69 -30.73 5.45 -0.46
C GLU A 69 -29.93 4.64 -1.49
N HIS A 70 -30.50 4.42 -2.68
CA HIS A 70 -29.81 3.69 -3.75
C HIS A 70 -28.49 4.35 -4.20
N TYR A 71 -28.46 5.68 -4.29
CA TYR A 71 -27.24 6.38 -4.67
C TYR A 71 -26.20 6.34 -3.56
N PHE A 72 -26.61 6.44 -2.29
CA PHE A 72 -25.68 6.27 -1.18
C PHE A 72 -25.05 4.88 -1.24
N ASP A 73 -25.85 3.81 -1.34
CA ASP A 73 -25.33 2.45 -1.43
C ASP A 73 -24.31 2.29 -2.57
N ALA A 74 -24.64 2.78 -3.76
CA ALA A 74 -23.75 2.70 -4.92
C ALA A 74 -22.41 3.42 -4.70
N VAL A 75 -22.45 4.61 -4.10
CA VAL A 75 -21.25 5.43 -3.83
C VAL A 75 -20.40 4.79 -2.74
N TYR A 76 -21.01 4.34 -1.63
CA TYR A 76 -20.27 3.73 -0.53
C TYR A 76 -19.66 2.40 -0.94
N GLN A 77 -20.41 1.53 -1.63
CA GLN A 77 -19.89 0.25 -2.10
C GLN A 77 -18.69 0.43 -3.04
N ARG A 78 -18.78 1.38 -3.98
CA ARG A 78 -17.66 1.69 -4.89
C ARG A 78 -16.46 2.25 -4.15
N SER A 79 -16.69 3.11 -3.16
CA SER A 79 -15.63 3.74 -2.39
C SER A 79 -14.88 2.73 -1.53
N VAL A 80 -15.60 1.84 -0.84
CA VAL A 80 -14.99 0.75 -0.04
C VAL A 80 -14.23 -0.22 -0.92
N THR A 81 -14.76 -0.58 -2.09
CA THR A 81 -14.06 -1.45 -3.06
C THR A 81 -12.76 -0.82 -3.55
N LEU A 82 -12.74 0.49 -3.81
CA LEU A 82 -11.53 1.20 -4.22
C LEU A 82 -10.53 1.29 -3.07
N ALA A 83 -11.00 1.66 -1.87
CA ALA A 83 -10.16 1.77 -0.69
C ALA A 83 -9.53 0.42 -0.32
N SER A 84 -10.28 -0.68 -0.38
CA SER A 84 -9.76 -2.02 -0.12
C SER A 84 -8.75 -2.46 -1.16
N ALA A 85 -8.97 -2.16 -2.45
CA ALA A 85 -8.00 -2.43 -3.50
C ALA A 85 -6.69 -1.64 -3.29
N LEU A 86 -6.79 -0.37 -2.88
CA LEU A 86 -5.62 0.47 -2.59
C LEU A 86 -4.87 -0.02 -1.35
N ALA A 87 -5.59 -0.38 -0.28
CA ALA A 87 -4.99 -0.97 0.91
C ALA A 87 -4.30 -2.29 0.58
N ALA A 88 -4.91 -3.14 -0.24
CA ALA A 88 -4.32 -4.43 -0.65
C ALA A 88 -3.05 -4.21 -1.48
N ALA A 89 -3.05 -3.23 -2.40
CA ALA A 89 -1.88 -2.86 -3.19
C ALA A 89 -0.72 -2.32 -2.33
N ALA A 90 -1.04 -1.72 -1.18
CA ALA A 90 -0.07 -1.25 -0.20
C ALA A 90 0.31 -2.30 0.85
N GLU A 91 -0.21 -3.54 0.75
CA GLU A 91 -0.02 -4.60 1.76
C GLU A 91 -0.50 -4.17 3.17
N LEU A 92 -1.47 -3.26 3.22
CA LEU A 92 -2.04 -2.70 4.45
C LEU A 92 -3.37 -3.36 4.86
N VAL A 93 -3.80 -4.43 4.19
CA VAL A 93 -5.02 -5.17 4.57
C VAL A 93 -4.67 -6.25 5.59
N GLY A 94 -5.33 -6.24 6.74
CA GLY A 94 -5.25 -7.31 7.74
C GLY A 94 -5.83 -6.88 9.07
N ASP A 95 -5.81 -7.79 10.03
CA ASP A 95 -6.30 -7.54 11.38
C ASP A 95 -5.13 -7.25 12.32
N ASP A 96 -5.35 -6.42 13.34
CA ASP A 96 -4.31 -6.05 14.31
C ASP A 96 -3.82 -7.27 15.13
N GLU A 97 -4.54 -8.40 15.07
CA GLU A 97 -4.15 -9.66 15.71
C GLU A 97 -2.92 -10.33 15.08
N ASP A 98 -2.62 -10.05 13.82
CA ASP A 98 -1.45 -10.62 13.13
C ASP A 98 -0.12 -10.12 13.76
N ASP A 99 -0.10 -8.92 14.35
CA ASP A 99 1.09 -8.29 14.92
C ASP A 99 1.38 -8.72 16.38
N LEU A 100 0.46 -9.46 17.03
CA LEU A 100 0.63 -9.96 18.41
C LEU A 100 1.31 -11.34 18.48
N SER A 101 1.73 -11.90 17.34
CA SER A 101 2.19 -13.29 17.21
C SER A 101 3.70 -13.48 17.07
N ASN A 102 4.53 -12.47 17.38
CA ASN A 102 5.99 -12.55 17.29
C ASN A 102 6.73 -12.02 18.52
#